data_AF-A0A540MSU8-F1
#
_entry.id   AF-A0A540MSU8-F1
#
_cell.length_a   1.000
_cell.length_b   1.000
_cell.length_c   1.000
_cell.angle_alpha   90.00
_cell.angle_beta   90.00
_cell.angle_gamma   90.00
#
_symmetry.space_group_name_H-M   'P 1'
#
loop_
_entity.id
_entity.type
_entity.pdbx_description
1 polymer ?
#
loop_
_entity_poly.entity_id
_entity_poly.type
_entity_poly.pdbx_seq_one_letter_code
_entity_poly.pdbx_strand_id
1 'polypeptide(L)'
;MTQLLKDLSSNQLHRSVKPPIFSCFGDLALAIGENFEKYLMYAMPMLQSAAELSAHTSGVDDDMIEYTNTLRNGIMEAYSGILQGFKGSPKTQLLMPYAPHVLQFLDSLYIEKDMDDLVIKTAIGLLGDLADTLGSAVGPLIMQSMSAKEFLNECLMSDDPSIKESAEWVKIAISRATNF
;
A
#
# COMPACT_ATOMS: atom_id res chain seq x y z
N MET A 1 -14.74 -12.66 4.63
CA MET A 1 -15.01 -11.25 4.27
C MET A 1 -16.12 -10.61 5.09
N THR A 2 -17.38 -11.08 5.04
CA THR A 2 -18.50 -10.38 5.71
C THR A 2 -18.26 -10.07 7.19
N GLN A 3 -17.69 -11.00 7.98
CA GLN A 3 -17.39 -10.74 9.39
C GLN A 3 -16.27 -9.68 9.56
N LEU A 4 -15.19 -9.79 8.79
CA LEU A 4 -14.08 -8.82 8.81
C LEU A 4 -14.55 -7.39 8.46
N LEU A 5 -15.46 -7.26 7.47
CA LEU A 5 -16.04 -5.96 7.10
C LEU A 5 -16.88 -5.36 8.26
N LYS A 6 -17.64 -6.20 8.97
CA LYS A 6 -18.41 -5.79 10.15
C LYS A 6 -17.50 -5.34 11.29
N ASP A 7 -16.42 -6.08 11.51
CA ASP A 7 -15.46 -5.77 12.56
C ASP A 7 -14.77 -4.42 12.30
N LEU A 8 -14.37 -4.14 11.05
CA LEU A 8 -13.81 -2.81 10.68
C LEU A 8 -14.79 -1.65 10.88
N SER A 9 -16.09 -1.92 10.74
CA SER A 9 -17.16 -0.92 10.93
C SER A 9 -17.59 -0.74 12.39
N SER A 10 -17.06 -1.57 13.31
CA SER A 10 -17.47 -1.56 14.71
C SER A 10 -16.70 -0.51 15.52
N ASN A 11 -17.44 0.37 16.18
CA ASN A 11 -16.87 1.32 17.15
C ASN A 11 -16.66 0.69 18.54
N GLN A 12 -17.09 -0.56 18.73
CA GLN A 12 -16.89 -1.28 20.00
C GLN A 12 -15.58 -2.07 20.03
N LEU A 13 -14.96 -2.30 18.87
CA LEU A 13 -13.72 -3.03 18.78
C LEU A 13 -12.52 -2.13 19.05
N HIS A 14 -11.54 -2.68 19.77
CA HIS A 14 -10.30 -1.98 20.05
C HIS A 14 -9.56 -1.67 18.76
N ARG A 15 -9.01 -0.46 18.62
CA ARG A 15 -8.36 0.00 17.39
C ARG A 15 -7.26 -0.96 16.87
N SER A 16 -6.58 -1.66 17.77
CA SER A 16 -5.52 -2.63 17.44
C SER A 16 -5.98 -3.83 16.61
N VAL A 17 -7.28 -4.09 16.49
CA VAL A 17 -7.77 -5.17 15.61
C VAL A 17 -7.84 -4.75 14.15
N LYS A 18 -7.87 -3.45 13.85
CA LYS A 18 -8.02 -2.97 12.46
C LYS A 18 -6.81 -3.31 11.58
N PRO A 19 -5.56 -3.08 12.02
CA PRO A 19 -4.39 -3.42 11.20
C PRO A 19 -4.34 -4.90 10.74
N PRO A 20 -4.45 -5.91 11.61
CA PRO A 20 -4.39 -7.31 11.16
C PRO A 20 -5.58 -7.72 10.29
N ILE A 21 -6.74 -7.07 10.43
CA ILE A 21 -7.88 -7.31 9.51
C ILE A 21 -7.54 -6.79 8.11
N PHE A 22 -6.88 -5.63 7.99
CA PHE A 22 -6.42 -5.14 6.69
C PHE A 22 -5.38 -6.06 6.07
N SER A 23 -4.33 -6.46 6.80
CA SER A 23 -3.34 -7.42 6.29
C SER A 23 -4.01 -8.70 5.79
N CYS A 24 -5.01 -9.21 6.52
CA CYS A 24 -5.79 -10.38 6.12
C CYS A 24 -6.54 -10.18 4.78
N PHE A 25 -6.93 -8.96 4.39
CA PHE A 25 -7.49 -8.72 3.05
C PHE A 25 -6.46 -9.00 1.96
N GLY A 26 -5.21 -8.58 2.18
CA GLY A 26 -4.08 -8.89 1.29
C GLY A 26 -3.86 -10.39 1.18
N ASP A 27 -3.78 -11.10 2.31
CA ASP A 27 -3.61 -12.56 2.34
C ASP A 27 -4.74 -13.30 1.62
N LEU A 28 -5.98 -12.86 1.81
CA LEU A 28 -7.12 -13.44 1.12
C LEU A 28 -7.04 -13.20 -0.39
N ALA A 29 -6.63 -12.01 -0.82
CA ALA A 29 -6.46 -11.70 -2.23
C ALA A 29 -5.32 -12.51 -2.87
N LEU A 30 -4.20 -12.70 -2.17
CA LEU A 30 -3.13 -13.61 -2.59
C LEU A 30 -3.63 -15.05 -2.73
N ALA A 31 -4.46 -15.52 -1.79
CA ALA A 31 -4.93 -16.90 -1.77
C ALA A 31 -5.96 -17.22 -2.86
N ILE A 32 -6.85 -16.28 -3.19
CA ILE A 32 -7.95 -16.52 -4.16
C ILE A 32 -7.73 -15.83 -5.51
N GLY A 33 -6.68 -15.04 -5.63
CA GLY A 33 -6.28 -14.28 -6.81
C GLY A 33 -7.38 -13.35 -7.31
N GLU A 34 -7.58 -13.33 -8.63
CA GLU A 34 -8.57 -12.50 -9.30
C GLU A 34 -10.03 -12.73 -8.83
N ASN A 35 -10.33 -13.86 -8.17
CA ASN A 35 -11.64 -14.10 -7.57
C ASN A 35 -11.97 -13.14 -6.42
N PHE A 36 -10.98 -12.38 -5.95
CA PHE A 36 -11.18 -11.30 -5.00
C PHE A 36 -11.94 -10.10 -5.59
N GLU A 37 -12.16 -10.05 -6.91
CA GLU A 37 -12.90 -8.97 -7.59
C GLU A 37 -14.25 -8.65 -6.92
N LYS A 38 -14.96 -9.68 -6.45
CA LYS A 38 -16.27 -9.55 -5.77
C LYS A 38 -16.20 -8.78 -4.44
N TYR A 39 -15.01 -8.62 -3.89
CA TYR A 39 -14.78 -7.90 -2.64
C TYR A 39 -14.17 -6.51 -2.83
N LEU A 40 -13.68 -6.17 -4.02
CA LEU A 40 -13.03 -4.87 -4.30
C LEU A 40 -13.95 -3.70 -3.95
N MET A 41 -15.23 -3.79 -4.30
CA MET A 41 -16.23 -2.74 -4.02
C MET A 41 -16.43 -2.46 -2.52
N TYR A 42 -16.01 -3.37 -1.63
CA TYR A 42 -16.10 -3.20 -0.18
C TYR A 42 -14.72 -2.94 0.46
N ALA A 43 -13.69 -3.66 0.00
CA ALA A 43 -12.35 -3.56 0.56
C ALA A 43 -11.68 -2.23 0.22
N MET A 44 -11.78 -1.79 -1.05
CA MET A 44 -11.07 -0.58 -1.50
C MET A 44 -11.55 0.70 -0.81
N PRO A 45 -12.87 0.97 -0.68
CA PRO A 45 -13.32 2.14 0.06
C PRO A 45 -12.86 2.15 1.53
N MET A 46 -12.84 0.98 2.18
CA MET A 46 -12.36 0.91 3.57
C MET A 46 -10.86 1.13 3.71
N LEU A 47 -10.05 0.61 2.77
CA LEU A 47 -8.61 0.89 2.75
C LEU A 47 -8.34 2.38 2.51
N GLN A 48 -9.09 3.02 1.62
CA GLN A 48 -8.98 4.46 1.36
C GLN A 48 -9.34 5.27 2.61
N SER A 49 -10.48 5.01 3.24
CA SER A 49 -10.87 5.72 4.47
C SER A 49 -9.88 5.49 5.62
N ALA A 50 -9.29 4.30 5.73
CA ALA A 50 -8.29 4.02 6.75
C ALA A 50 -6.95 4.72 6.47
N ALA A 51 -6.54 4.79 5.20
CA ALA A 51 -5.35 5.52 4.78
C ALA A 51 -5.49 7.02 5.10
N GLU A 52 -6.62 7.62 4.74
CA GLU A 52 -6.94 9.02 5.07
C GLU A 52 -6.91 9.25 6.59
N LEU A 53 -7.52 8.37 7.38
CA LEU A 53 -7.49 8.48 8.84
C LEU A 53 -6.06 8.41 9.40
N SER A 54 -5.22 7.53 8.83
CA SER A 54 -3.83 7.34 9.28
C SER A 54 -2.91 8.53 8.97
N ALA A 55 -3.25 9.37 8.00
CA ALA A 55 -2.53 10.63 7.69
C ALA A 55 -2.92 11.76 8.66
N HIS A 56 -4.18 11.78 9.14
CA HIS A 56 -4.64 12.82 10.07
C HIS A 56 -4.36 12.49 11.54
N THR A 57 -3.84 11.29 11.82
CA THR A 57 -3.50 10.86 13.18
C THR A 57 -2.07 11.29 13.48
N SER A 58 -1.86 12.58 13.79
CA SER A 58 -0.56 13.06 14.27
C SER A 58 -0.32 12.54 15.69
N GLY A 59 0.79 11.81 15.89
CA GLY A 59 1.15 11.23 17.18
C GLY A 59 1.32 12.31 18.26
N VAL A 60 0.53 12.22 19.33
CA VAL A 60 0.67 13.07 20.53
C VAL A 60 1.51 12.36 21.59
N ASP A 61 1.58 11.02 21.51
CA ASP A 61 2.34 10.11 22.38
C ASP A 61 2.86 8.89 21.59
N ASP A 62 3.77 8.14 22.20
CA ASP A 62 4.46 7.00 21.57
C ASP A 62 3.49 5.86 21.20
N ASP A 63 2.46 5.60 22.02
CA ASP A 63 1.47 4.54 21.77
C ASP A 63 0.62 4.84 20.51
N MET A 64 0.32 6.11 20.28
CA MET A 64 -0.37 6.57 19.07
C MET A 64 0.50 6.44 17.82
N ILE A 65 1.80 6.72 17.93
CA ILE A 65 2.76 6.55 16.82
C ILE A 65 2.86 5.08 16.45
N GLU A 66 3.09 4.19 17.41
CA GLU A 66 3.20 2.74 17.18
C GLU A 66 1.93 2.18 16.54
N TYR A 67 0.76 2.58 17.06
CA TYR A 67 -0.52 2.18 16.47
C TYR A 67 -0.66 2.68 15.03
N THR A 68 -0.28 3.93 14.76
CA THR A 68 -0.39 4.53 13.42
C THR A 68 0.52 3.83 12.43
N ASN A 69 1.76 3.51 12.79
CA ASN A 69 2.67 2.74 11.95
C ASN A 69 2.16 1.31 11.71
N THR A 70 1.62 0.66 12.74
CA THR A 70 1.00 -0.67 12.59
C THR A 70 -0.18 -0.61 11.62
N LEU A 71 -1.03 0.42 11.72
CA LEU A 71 -2.15 0.64 10.81
C LEU A 71 -1.69 0.89 9.38
N ARG A 72 -0.67 1.75 9.18
CA ARG A 72 -0.08 2.04 7.88
C ARG A 72 0.45 0.75 7.23
N ASN A 73 1.20 -0.06 7.96
CA ASN A 73 1.68 -1.35 7.48
C ASN A 73 0.53 -2.27 7.07
N GLY A 74 -0.49 -2.46 7.91
CA GLY A 74 -1.61 -3.33 7.56
C GLY A 74 -2.40 -2.86 6.32
N ILE A 75 -2.53 -1.55 6.11
CA ILE A 75 -3.15 -0.99 4.90
C ILE A 75 -2.27 -1.25 3.66
N MET A 76 -0.96 -1.02 3.77
CA MET A 76 -0.04 -1.23 2.65
C MET A 76 0.07 -2.71 2.26
N GLU A 77 0.16 -3.60 3.25
CA GLU A 77 0.13 -5.06 3.04
C GLU A 77 -1.15 -5.51 2.34
N ALA A 78 -2.30 -4.91 2.70
CA ALA A 78 -3.55 -5.18 2.02
C ALA A 78 -3.51 -4.78 0.54
N TYR A 79 -3.03 -3.56 0.23
CA TYR A 79 -2.90 -3.11 -1.15
C TYR A 79 -1.92 -3.99 -1.94
N SER A 80 -0.75 -4.28 -1.37
CA SER A 80 0.25 -5.16 -1.98
C SER A 80 -0.31 -6.55 -2.26
N GLY A 81 -0.97 -7.19 -1.28
CA GLY A 81 -1.57 -8.50 -1.45
C GLY A 81 -2.69 -8.51 -2.51
N ILE A 82 -3.48 -7.44 -2.59
CA ILE A 82 -4.49 -7.31 -3.65
C ILE A 82 -3.84 -7.13 -5.02
N LEU A 83 -2.84 -6.24 -5.16
CA LEU A 83 -2.11 -6.06 -6.43
C LEU A 83 -1.49 -7.37 -6.89
N GLN A 84 -0.70 -8.01 -6.02
CA GLN A 84 -0.04 -9.28 -6.31
C GLN A 84 -1.03 -10.41 -6.61
N GLY A 85 -2.19 -10.46 -5.93
CA GLY A 85 -3.23 -11.46 -6.19
C GLY A 85 -3.84 -11.36 -7.59
N PHE A 86 -3.84 -10.17 -8.21
CA PHE A 86 -4.32 -9.98 -9.58
C PHE A 86 -3.18 -10.05 -10.61
N LYS A 87 -1.92 -10.07 -10.20
CA LYS A 87 -0.78 -10.03 -11.12
C LYS A 87 -0.84 -11.18 -12.13
N GLY A 88 -0.64 -10.85 -13.41
CA GLY A 88 -0.74 -11.80 -14.52
C GLY A 88 -2.17 -12.15 -14.96
N SER A 89 -3.20 -11.67 -14.26
CA SER A 89 -4.60 -11.80 -14.68
C SER A 89 -4.98 -10.73 -15.72
N PRO A 90 -5.91 -11.02 -16.64
CA PRO A 90 -6.55 -9.98 -17.45
C PRO A 90 -7.36 -8.98 -16.62
N LYS A 91 -7.73 -9.30 -15.38
CA LYS A 91 -8.53 -8.46 -14.49
C LYS A 91 -7.73 -7.42 -13.72
N THR A 92 -6.43 -7.34 -13.92
CA THR A 92 -5.58 -6.29 -13.35
C THR A 92 -6.07 -4.88 -13.65
N GLN A 93 -6.74 -4.67 -14.79
CA GLN A 93 -7.32 -3.37 -15.13
C GLN A 93 -8.41 -2.90 -14.16
N LEU A 94 -9.06 -3.82 -13.42
CA LEU A 94 -10.01 -3.47 -12.37
C LEU A 94 -9.35 -2.71 -11.22
N LEU A 95 -8.02 -2.82 -11.07
CA LEU A 95 -7.26 -2.14 -10.02
C LEU A 95 -6.83 -0.72 -10.40
N MET A 96 -6.84 -0.39 -11.70
CA MET A 96 -6.38 0.91 -12.21
C MET A 96 -7.10 2.12 -11.58
N PRO A 97 -8.43 2.10 -11.35
CA PRO A 97 -9.13 3.21 -10.68
C PRO A 97 -8.63 3.51 -9.27
N TYR A 98 -7.97 2.56 -8.61
CA TYR A 98 -7.46 2.71 -7.24
C TYR A 98 -6.00 3.17 -7.19
N ALA A 99 -5.26 3.09 -8.30
CA ALA A 99 -3.85 3.47 -8.36
C ALA A 99 -3.54 4.92 -7.92
N PRO A 100 -4.35 5.93 -8.29
CA PRO A 100 -4.13 7.30 -7.82
C PRO A 100 -4.21 7.43 -6.29
N HIS A 101 -5.13 6.70 -5.65
CA HIS A 101 -5.28 6.74 -4.19
C HIS A 101 -4.13 6.03 -3.47
N VAL A 102 -3.60 4.95 -4.05
CA VAL A 102 -2.40 4.29 -3.52
C VAL A 102 -1.19 5.23 -3.58
N LEU A 103 -0.99 5.91 -4.71
CA LEU A 103 0.09 6.90 -4.84
C LEU A 103 -0.09 8.08 -3.88
N GLN A 104 -1.32 8.61 -3.76
CA GLN A 104 -1.61 9.67 -2.81
C GLN A 104 -1.31 9.26 -1.36
N PHE A 105 -1.59 8.01 -1.00
CA PHE A 105 -1.25 7.49 0.32
C PHE A 105 0.27 7.43 0.53
N LEU A 106 1.02 6.89 -0.43
CA LEU A 106 2.49 6.87 -0.38
C LEU A 106 3.08 8.29 -0.30
N ASP A 107 2.54 9.23 -1.06
CA ASP A 107 2.95 10.64 -1.04
C ASP A 107 2.73 11.24 0.36
N SER A 108 1.59 10.95 1.01
CA SER A 108 1.31 11.44 2.37
C SER A 108 2.29 10.90 3.41
N LEU A 109 2.64 9.61 3.32
CA LEU A 109 3.63 8.98 4.21
C LEU A 109 5.00 9.64 4.07
N TYR A 110 5.41 9.90 2.82
CA TYR A 110 6.69 10.53 2.53
C TYR A 110 6.76 11.99 3.01
N ILE A 111 5.67 12.76 2.89
CA ILE A 111 5.62 14.17 3.31
C ILE A 111 5.71 14.30 4.84
N GLU A 112 5.04 13.43 5.60
CA GLU A 112 5.04 13.50 7.06
C GLU A 112 6.38 13.12 7.68
N LYS A 113 7.18 12.28 7.00
CA LYS A 113 8.50 11.78 7.45
C LYS A 113 8.51 11.09 8.82
N ASP A 114 7.35 10.68 9.31
CA ASP A 114 7.19 9.91 10.55
C ASP A 114 6.98 8.43 10.20
N MET A 115 8.03 7.79 9.70
CA MET A 115 8.02 6.38 9.29
C MET A 115 9.16 5.64 9.98
N ASP A 116 8.83 4.50 10.58
CA ASP A 116 9.85 3.54 10.98
C ASP A 116 10.37 2.74 9.77
N ASP A 117 11.46 2.00 9.97
CA ASP A 117 12.10 1.22 8.91
C ASP A 117 11.13 0.20 8.27
N LEU A 118 10.19 -0.35 9.05
CA LEU A 118 9.19 -1.28 8.55
C LEU A 118 8.21 -0.57 7.61
N VAL A 119 7.70 0.60 8.00
CA VAL A 119 6.82 1.42 7.16
C VAL A 119 7.55 1.83 5.87
N ILE A 120 8.81 2.24 5.95
CA ILE A 120 9.61 2.60 4.77
C ILE A 120 9.71 1.39 3.81
N LYS A 121 10.08 0.23 4.35
CA LYS A 121 10.23 -1.00 3.56
C LYS A 121 8.90 -1.44 2.92
N THR A 122 7.80 -1.36 3.65
CA THR A 122 6.48 -1.73 3.13
C THR A 122 5.99 -0.73 2.08
N ALA A 123 6.23 0.56 2.28
CA ALA A 123 5.87 1.61 1.34
C ALA A 123 6.63 1.49 0.01
N ILE A 124 7.94 1.26 0.06
CA ILE A 124 8.74 1.06 -1.17
C ILE A 124 8.30 -0.23 -1.87
N GLY A 125 8.02 -1.31 -1.13
CA GLY A 125 7.45 -2.54 -1.67
C GLY A 125 6.13 -2.31 -2.42
N LEU A 126 5.19 -1.58 -1.80
CA LEU A 126 3.90 -1.25 -2.41
C LEU A 126 4.05 -0.44 -3.71
N LEU A 127 4.98 0.52 -3.76
CA LEU A 127 5.27 1.26 -4.99
C LEU A 127 5.73 0.32 -6.13
N GLY A 128 6.59 -0.65 -5.79
CA GLY A 128 7.03 -1.66 -6.74
C GLY A 128 5.92 -2.60 -7.19
N ASP A 129 5.10 -3.08 -6.25
CA ASP A 129 3.95 -3.94 -6.57
C ASP A 129 2.96 -3.24 -7.49
N LEU A 130 2.75 -1.94 -7.29
CA LEU A 130 1.91 -1.12 -8.15
C LEU A 130 2.47 -1.08 -9.58
N ALA A 131 3.77 -0.78 -9.72
CA ALA A 131 4.45 -0.72 -11.02
C ALA A 131 4.49 -2.08 -11.73
N ASP A 132 4.82 -3.14 -11.01
CA ASP A 132 5.01 -4.49 -11.54
C ASP A 132 3.68 -5.18 -11.88
N THR A 133 2.61 -4.84 -11.15
CA THR A 133 1.26 -5.38 -11.40
C THR A 133 0.58 -4.64 -12.55
N LEU A 134 0.50 -3.30 -12.50
CA LEU A 134 -0.26 -2.50 -13.47
C LEU A 134 0.55 -2.18 -14.75
N GLY A 135 1.87 -2.33 -14.70
CA GLY A 135 2.77 -2.14 -15.85
C GLY A 135 2.61 -0.77 -16.50
N SER A 136 2.58 -0.76 -17.84
CA SER A 136 2.53 0.48 -18.63
C SER A 136 1.31 1.36 -18.37
N ALA A 137 0.21 0.80 -17.83
CA ALA A 137 -0.98 1.58 -17.50
C ALA A 137 -0.74 2.57 -16.34
N VAL A 138 0.11 2.21 -15.36
CA VAL A 138 0.39 3.08 -14.21
C VAL A 138 1.67 3.91 -14.39
N GLY A 139 2.53 3.56 -15.35
CA GLY A 139 3.78 4.26 -15.64
C GLY A 139 3.64 5.80 -15.68
N PRO A 140 2.67 6.36 -16.44
CA PRO A 140 2.46 7.81 -16.48
C PRO A 140 2.12 8.43 -15.12
N LEU A 141 1.36 7.74 -14.26
CA LEU A 141 1.00 8.25 -12.93
C LEU A 141 2.23 8.27 -12.01
N ILE A 142 3.02 7.18 -11.99
CA ILE A 142 4.27 7.12 -11.22
C ILE A 142 5.24 8.20 -11.70
N MET A 143 5.32 8.44 -13.01
CA MET A 143 6.17 9.50 -13.57
C MET A 143 5.71 10.91 -13.21
N GLN A 144 4.44 11.12 -12.89
CA GLN A 144 3.93 12.43 -12.47
C GLN A 144 4.12 12.68 -10.98
N SER A 145 4.18 11.63 -10.14
CA SER A 145 4.49 11.80 -8.72
C SER A 145 5.97 12.14 -8.52
N MET A 146 6.23 13.34 -7.99
CA MET A 146 7.56 13.78 -7.60
C MET A 146 8.01 13.06 -6.33
N SER A 147 7.11 12.96 -5.34
CA SER A 147 7.34 12.30 -4.06
C SER A 147 7.72 10.83 -4.22
N ALA A 148 7.06 10.08 -5.09
CA ALA A 148 7.43 8.68 -5.35
C ALA A 148 8.87 8.53 -5.89
N LYS A 149 9.33 9.48 -6.73
CA LYS A 149 10.71 9.47 -7.27
C LYS A 149 11.73 9.85 -6.21
N GLU A 150 11.45 10.87 -5.42
CA GLU A 150 12.32 11.30 -4.34
C GLU A 150 12.42 10.22 -3.27
N PHE A 151 11.30 9.61 -2.88
CA PHE A 151 11.24 8.50 -1.95
C PHE A 151 12.05 7.28 -2.44
N LEU A 152 11.90 6.90 -3.71
CA LEU A 152 12.72 5.84 -4.30
C LEU A 152 14.22 6.17 -4.24
N ASN A 153 14.60 7.41 -4.56
CA ASN A 153 16.00 7.83 -4.52
C ASN A 153 16.56 7.80 -3.09
N GLU A 154 15.79 8.24 -2.09
CA GLU A 154 16.19 8.14 -0.68
C GLU A 154 16.38 6.67 -0.27
N CYS A 155 15.46 5.77 -0.64
CA CYS A 155 15.58 4.35 -0.34
C CYS A 155 16.80 3.69 -1.02
N LEU A 156 17.15 4.11 -2.25
CA LEU A 156 18.37 3.65 -2.94
C LEU A 156 19.67 4.09 -2.26
N MET A 157 19.61 5.19 -1.51
CA MET A 157 20.73 5.76 -0.75
C MET A 157 20.72 5.33 0.73
N SER A 158 19.77 4.48 1.13
CA SER A 158 19.67 3.98 2.50
C SER A 158 20.90 3.15 2.90
N ASP A 159 21.32 3.30 4.15
CA ASP A 159 22.35 2.46 4.77
C ASP A 159 21.81 1.07 5.16
N ASP A 160 20.48 0.91 5.23
CA ASP A 160 19.83 -0.40 5.45
C ASP A 160 19.89 -1.24 4.16
N PRO A 161 20.58 -2.40 4.16
CA PRO A 161 20.70 -3.23 2.97
C PRO A 161 19.38 -3.76 2.43
N SER A 162 18.41 -4.04 3.30
CA SER A 162 17.11 -4.58 2.93
C SER A 162 16.21 -3.54 2.26
N ILE A 163 16.21 -2.30 2.76
CA ILE A 163 15.51 -1.18 2.12
C ILE A 163 16.13 -0.91 0.74
N LYS A 164 17.47 -0.89 0.66
CA LYS A 164 18.19 -0.65 -0.59
C LYS A 164 17.92 -1.73 -1.64
N GLU A 165 17.98 -3.00 -1.26
CA GLU A 165 17.66 -4.13 -2.16
C GLU A 165 16.22 -4.02 -2.70
N SER A 166 15.27 -3.69 -1.82
CA SER A 166 13.88 -3.46 -2.22
C SER A 166 13.78 -2.33 -3.23
N ALA A 167 14.44 -1.19 -2.98
CA ALA A 167 14.45 -0.04 -3.87
C ALA A 167 15.10 -0.34 -5.24
N GLU A 168 16.15 -1.15 -5.29
CA GLU A 168 16.77 -1.59 -6.54
C GLU A 168 15.81 -2.41 -7.40
N TRP A 169 15.03 -3.32 -6.78
CA TRP A 169 13.97 -4.03 -7.47
C TRP A 169 12.88 -3.09 -7.99
N VAL A 170 12.40 -2.15 -7.15
CA VAL A 170 11.38 -1.15 -7.54
C VAL A 170 11.84 -0.32 -8.72
N LYS A 171 13.11 0.12 -8.75
CA LYS A 171 13.68 0.87 -9.87
C LYS A 171 13.55 0.10 -11.19
N ILE A 172 13.78 -1.21 -11.17
CA ILE A 172 13.63 -2.07 -12.35
C ILE A 172 12.15 -2.18 -12.74
N ALA A 173 11.25 -2.39 -11.78
CA ALA A 173 9.81 -2.48 -12.02
C ALA A 173 9.25 -1.20 -12.64
N ILE A 174 9.57 -0.04 -12.07
CA ILE A 174 9.17 1.27 -12.62
C ILE A 174 9.75 1.47 -14.02
N SER A 175 11.03 1.16 -14.24
CA SER A 175 11.64 1.28 -15.57
C SER A 175 10.92 0.45 -16.62
N ARG A 176 10.42 -0.74 -16.27
CA ARG A 176 9.59 -1.56 -17.16
C ARG A 176 8.21 -0.95 -17.38
N ALA A 177 7.61 -0.38 -16.36
CA ALA A 177 6.32 0.30 -16.46
C ALA A 177 6.38 1.59 -17.29
N THR A 178 7.54 2.26 -17.41
CA THR A 178 7.65 3.55 -18.11
C THR A 178 8.26 3.49 -19.50
N ASN A 179 8.98 2.42 -19.87
CA ASN A 179 9.74 2.35 -21.12
C ASN A 179 8.99 1.65 -22.27
N PHE A 180 7.73 2.02 -22.50
CA PHE A 180 6.94 1.56 -23.66
C PHE A 180 6.26 2.72 -24.38
#